data_AF-A0A1Q6A200-F1
#
_entry.id   AF-A0A1Q6A200-F1
#
_cell.length_a   1.000
_cell.length_b   1.000
_cell.length_c   1.000
_cell.angle_alpha   90.00
_cell.angle_beta   90.00
_cell.angle_gamma   90.00
#
_symmetry.space_group_name_H-M   'P 1'
#
loop_
_entity.id
_entity.type
_entity.pdbx_description
1 polymer ?
#
loop_
_entity_poly.entity_id
_entity_poly.type
_entity_poly.pdbx_seq_one_letter_code
_entity_poly.pdbx_strand_id
1 'polypeptide(L)' 'MPKASRRLLDIQLKQLSKLGILNKTNFDQQPLKVDYELTPLGMTLIPLIEVTEQWGETHRDVLEPLFQILV' A
#
# COMPACT_ATOMS: atom_id res chain seq x y z
N MET A 1 -2.13 6.00 13.33
CA MET A 1 -2.43 4.55 13.46
C MET A 1 -3.19 4.13 12.20
N PRO A 2 -2.83 3.03 11.51
CA PRO A 2 -3.49 2.68 10.26
C PRO A 2 -4.98 2.39 10.51
N LYS A 3 -5.87 2.97 9.70
CA LYS A 3 -7.33 2.80 9.80
C LYS A 3 -7.84 1.43 9.30
N ALA A 4 -6.94 0.58 8.79
CA ALA A 4 -7.29 -0.72 8.22
C ALA A 4 -7.34 -1.82 9.28
N SER A 5 -8.34 -2.71 9.20
CA SER A 5 -8.40 -3.90 10.06
C SER A 5 -7.28 -4.88 9.72
N ARG A 6 -6.83 -5.69 10.70
CA ARG A 6 -5.83 -6.76 10.46
C ARG A 6 -6.23 -7.66 9.29
N ARG A 7 -7.51 -8.07 9.25
CA ARG A 7 -8.03 -8.92 8.16
C ARG A 7 -7.88 -8.25 6.79
N LEU A 8 -8.17 -6.96 6.69
CA LEU A 8 -8.03 -6.24 5.43
C LEU A 8 -6.56 -6.15 5.02
N LEU A 9 -5.67 -5.82 5.96
CA LEU A 9 -4.23 -5.75 5.71
C LEU A 9 -3.67 -7.10 5.23
N ASP A 10 -4.06 -8.20 5.87
CA ASP A 10 -3.65 -9.55 5.46
C ASP A 10 -4.10 -9.89 4.03
N ILE A 11 -5.33 -9.49 3.67
CA ILE A 11 -5.84 -9.69 2.31
C ILE A 11 -5.02 -8.91 1.29
N GLN A 12 -4.74 -7.63 1.57
CA GLN A 12 -3.97 -6.76 0.67
C GLN A 12 -2.53 -7.25 0.50
N LEU A 13 -1.84 -7.59 1.59
CA LEU A 13 -0.48 -8.14 1.54
C LEU A 13 -0.42 -9.46 0.76
N LYS A 14 -1.42 -10.33 0.94
CA LYS A 14 -1.53 -11.60 0.18
C LYS A 14 -1.75 -11.36 -1.31
N GLN A 15 -2.55 -10.36 -1.68
CA GLN A 15 -2.78 -9.99 -3.08
C GLN A 15 -1.51 -9.44 -3.73
N LEU A 16 -0.84 -8.48 -3.09
CA LEU A 16 0.40 -7.89 -3.59
C LEU A 16 1.53 -8.92 -3.71
N SER A 17 1.61 -9.87 -2.77
CA SER A 17 2.56 -10.99 -2.87
C SER A 17 2.25 -11.89 -4.07
N LYS A 18 0.96 -12.22 -4.31
CA LYS A 18 0.54 -13.03 -5.47
C LYS A 18 0.82 -12.35 -6.81
N LEU A 19 0.75 -11.02 -6.86
CA LEU A 19 1.05 -10.23 -8.05
C LEU A 19 2.56 -10.04 -8.29
N GLY A 20 3.41 -10.55 -7.38
CA GLY A 20 4.86 -10.39 -7.48
C GLY A 20 5.36 -8.98 -7.14
N ILE A 21 4.52 -8.16 -6.50
CA ILE A 21 4.88 -6.80 -6.04
C ILE A 21 5.64 -6.88 -4.72
N LEU A 22 5.26 -7.83 -3.86
CA LEU A 22 5.94 -8.09 -2.58
C LEU A 22 6.56 -9.49 -2.57
N ASN A 23 7.75 -9.59 -1.98
CA ASN A 23 8.30 -10.85 -1.50
C ASN A 23 7.90 -11.05 -0.04
N LYS A 24 7.58 -12.29 0.34
CA LYS A 24 7.20 -12.66 1.71
C LYS A 24 8.21 -13.65 2.26
N THR A 25 8.87 -13.28 3.35
CA THR A 25 9.85 -14.13 4.03
C THR A 25 9.31 -14.55 5.39
N ASN A 26 9.19 -15.86 5.62
CA ASN A 26 8.84 -16.40 6.93
C ASN A 26 10.13 -16.74 7.68
N PHE A 27 10.21 -16.36 8.95
CA PHE A 27 11.32 -16.72 9.82
C PHE A 27 10.84 -17.74 10.86
N ASP A 28 11.46 -18.91 10.84
CA ASP A 28 11.19 -20.00 11.78
C ASP A 28 11.94 -19.75 13.10
N GLN A 29 11.58 -18.65 13.76
CA GLN A 29 12.07 -18.27 15.08
C GLN A 29 10.90 -18.09 16.05
N GLN A 30 11.20 -18.01 17.34
CA GLN A 30 10.21 -17.69 18.37
C GLN A 30 10.44 -16.25 18.85
N PRO A 31 9.48 -15.32 18.71
CA PRO A 31 8.16 -15.47 18.08
C PRO A 31 8.21 -15.56 16.55
N LEU A 32 7.22 -16.24 15.95
CA LEU A 32 7.07 -16.34 14.49
C LEU A 32 7.03 -14.95 13.88
N LYS A 33 7.93 -14.70 12.92
CA LYS A 33 8.05 -13.41 12.24
C LYS A 33 7.86 -13.61 10.74
N VAL A 34 7.20 -12.63 10.13
CA VAL A 34 7.03 -12.56 8.67
C VAL A 34 7.42 -11.15 8.25
N ASP A 35 8.31 -11.06 7.27
CA ASP A 35 8.66 -9.80 6.63
C ASP A 35 8.09 -9.76 5.22
N TYR A 36 7.70 -8.55 4.80
CA TYR A 36 7.27 -8.25 3.44
C TYR A 36 8.19 -7.17 2.88
N GLU A 37 8.71 -7.39 1.68
CA GLU A 37 9.64 -6.48 1.01
C GLU A 37 9.17 -6.22 -0.42
N LEU A 38 9.37 -5.01 -0.94
CA LEU A 38 9.10 -4.72 -2.35
C LEU A 38 10.05 -5.52 -3.24
N THR A 39 9.52 -6.15 -4.27
CA THR A 39 10.33 -6.73 -5.34
C THR A 39 10.87 -5.62 -6.26
N PRO A 40 11.80 -5.91 -7.18
CA PRO A 40 12.19 -4.95 -8.20
C PRO A 40 11.01 -4.39 -9.00
N LEU A 41 10.00 -5.24 -9.31
CA LEU A 41 8.75 -4.80 -9.93
C LEU A 41 7.93 -3.91 -8.99
N GLY A 42 7.84 -4.26 -7.71
CA GLY A 42 7.11 -3.43 -6.74
C GLY A 42 7.73 -2.04 -6.56
N MET A 43 9.06 -1.94 -6.61
CA MET A 43 9.76 -0.65 -6.55
C MET A 43 9.41 0.26 -7.74
N THR A 44 9.10 -0.28 -8.92
CA THR A 44 8.70 0.57 -10.07
C THR A 44 7.35 1.24 -9.87
N LEU A 45 6.56 0.84 -8.87
CA LEU A 45 5.29 1.50 -8.54
C LEU A 45 5.48 2.78 -7.73
N ILE A 46 6.60 2.92 -7.00
CA ILE A 46 6.90 4.11 -6.19
C ILE A 46 6.78 5.40 -7.02
N PRO A 47 7.48 5.57 -8.16
CA PRO A 47 7.38 6.80 -8.94
C PRO A 47 5.95 7.05 -9.48
N LEU A 48 5.17 6.00 -9.74
CA LEU A 48 3.77 6.16 -10.17
C LEU A 48 2.88 6.69 -9.03
N ILE A 49 3.10 6.20 -7.82
CA ILE A 49 2.41 6.67 -6.61
C ILE A 49 2.78 8.13 -6.35
N GLU A 50 4.06 8.48 -6.44
CA GLU A 50 4.55 9.86 -6.27
C GLU A 50 3.93 10.83 -7.29
N VAL A 51 3.82 10.42 -8.57
CA VAL A 51 3.13 11.23 -9.59
C VAL A 51 1.65 11.42 -9.26
N THR A 52 1.00 10.36 -8.76
CA THR A 52 -0.43 10.42 -8.37
C THR A 52 -0.62 11.33 -7.15
N GLU A 53 0.27 11.24 -6.17
CA GLU A 53 0.31 12.13 -5.00
C GLU A 53 0.49 13.58 -5.45
N GLN A 54 1.51 13.86 -6.27
CA GLN A 54 1.79 15.21 -6.76
C GLN A 54 0.59 15.80 -7.51
N TRP A 55 -0.07 15.02 -8.36
CA TRP A 55 -1.29 15.46 -9.04
C TRP A 55 -2.40 15.77 -8.03
N GLY A 56 -2.60 14.90 -7.04
CA GLY A 56 -3.60 15.09 -5.98
C GLY A 56 -3.35 16.35 -5.15
N GLU A 57 -2.10 16.61 -4.77
CA GLU A 57 -1.70 17.82 -4.06
C GLU A 57 -1.91 19.08 -4.91
N THR A 58 -1.53 19.02 -6.19
CA THR A 58 -1.69 20.16 -7.12
C THR A 58 -3.15 20.58 -7.26
N HIS A 59 -4.08 19.63 -7.16
CA HIS A 59 -5.52 19.87 -7.33
C HIS A 59 -6.29 19.81 -6.00
N ARG A 60 -5.60 19.85 -4.86
CA ARG A 60 -6.21 19.68 -3.53
C ARG A 60 -7.41 20.59 -3.32
N ASP A 61 -7.29 21.88 -3.65
CA ASP A 61 -8.36 22.87 -3.46
C ASP A 61 -9.62 22.56 -4.28
N VAL A 62 -9.47 21.89 -5.42
CA VAL A 62 -10.59 21.44 -6.27
C VAL A 62 -11.22 20.16 -5.71
N LEU A 63 -10.39 19.26 -5.17
CA LEU A 63 -10.82 17.93 -4.72
C LEU A 63 -11.43 17.94 -3.31
N GLU A 64 -10.93 18.77 -2.40
CA GLU A 64 -11.35 18.80 -0.99
C GLU A 64 -12.87 19.05 -0.80
N PRO A 65 -13.51 19.97 -1.54
CA PRO A 65 -14.97 20.15 -1.47
C PRO A 65 -15.75 18.94 -2.01
N LEU A 66 -15.22 18.22 -3.00
CA LEU A 66 -15.89 17.08 -3.63
C LEU A 66 -15.96 15.87 -2.68
N PHE A 67 -14.93 15.68 -1.85
CA PHE A 67 -14.90 14.58 -0.89
C PHE A 67 -15.95 14.73 0.23
N GLN A 68 -16.39 15.96 0.53
CA GLN A 68 -17.46 16.21 1.51
C GLN A 68 -18.86 15.91 0.95
N ILE A 69 -19.01 15.78 -0.36
CA ILE A 69 -20.29 15.48 -1.02
C ILE A 69 -20.48 13.96 -1.22
N LEU A 70 -19.37 13.22 -1.31
CA LEU A 70 -19.35 11.81 -1.69
C LEU A 70 -19.12 10.84 -0.52
N VAL A 71 -18.99 11.34 0.71
CA VAL A 71 -18.84 10.57 1.96
C VAL A 71 -19.89 11.02 2.96
#